data_AF-W0ETS6-F1
#
_entry.id   AF-W0ETS6-F1
#
_cell.length_a   1.000
_cell.length_b   1.000
_cell.length_c   1.000
_cell.angle_alpha   90.00
_cell.angle_beta   90.00
_cell.angle_gamma   90.00
#
_symmetry.space_group_name_H-M   'P 1'
#
loop_
_entity.id
_entity.type
_entity.pdbx_description
1 polymer ?
#
loop_
_entity_poly.entity_id
_entity_poly.type
_entity_poly.pdbx_seq_one_letter_code
_entity_poly.pdbx_strand_id
1 'polypeptide(L)'
;MDKLLVIRQPITDELDLLNKTLTETLHTSSPLMNEVIHTYLESKGKQIRPILVLLCAKLFGPVPRAAIDAAASLELLHNASLIHDDVVDESQKRRGLPTINHLYDNRIAVLTGDYFVSCALDCSVRTRQIAIVASLGTLGRELARGEIDQLSNARTHRLDEEAYFEVIRRKTASLFYACMQLGALAAGAPEADVERLSRFGEKLGLCFQIKDDIFDYYEDKVIGKPTGNDLREGKITLPLIYAITHGTGAENEQMRALLSEEHLSAESVHTLIEYAKHEGGIEYAYETMRRIRNEAVALLEGFPASETLDALIAILDYTIEREK
;
A
#
# COMPACT_ATOMS: atom_id res chain seq x y z
N MET A 1 -16.38 -16.26 -8.29
CA MET A 1 -15.64 -16.83 -7.15
C MET A 1 -14.75 -15.70 -6.63
N ASP A 2 -14.79 -15.41 -5.33
CA ASP A 2 -13.96 -14.33 -4.76
C ASP A 2 -12.48 -14.71 -4.93
N LYS A 3 -11.76 -13.99 -5.80
CA LYS A 3 -10.34 -14.26 -6.12
C LYS A 3 -9.47 -14.25 -4.87
N LEU A 4 -9.83 -13.46 -3.85
CA LEU A 4 -9.13 -13.43 -2.58
C LEU A 4 -9.27 -14.73 -1.79
N LEU A 5 -10.39 -15.47 -1.92
CA LEU A 5 -10.54 -16.77 -1.24
C LEU A 5 -9.53 -17.79 -1.79
N VAL A 6 -9.32 -17.80 -3.10
CA VAL A 6 -8.33 -18.69 -3.76
C VAL A 6 -6.92 -18.33 -3.30
N ILE A 7 -6.58 -17.04 -3.29
CA ILE A 7 -5.26 -16.56 -2.86
C ILE A 7 -4.97 -16.94 -1.40
N ARG A 8 -5.99 -16.95 -0.54
CA ARG A 8 -5.84 -17.24 0.90
C ARG A 8 -5.83 -18.73 1.22
N GLN A 9 -6.36 -19.57 0.34
CA GLN A 9 -6.53 -21.01 0.58
C GLN A 9 -5.25 -21.67 1.15
N PRO A 10 -4.03 -21.44 0.63
CA PRO A 10 -2.82 -22.12 1.11
C PRO A 10 -2.37 -21.74 2.52
N ILE A 11 -2.94 -20.66 3.09
CA ILE A 11 -2.51 -20.03 4.34
C ILE A 11 -3.69 -19.76 5.31
N THR A 12 -4.79 -20.49 5.18
CA THR A 12 -6.01 -20.23 5.97
C THR A 12 -5.74 -20.34 7.48
N ASP A 13 -5.09 -21.43 7.91
CA ASP A 13 -4.76 -21.66 9.32
C ASP A 13 -3.79 -20.60 9.86
N GLU A 14 -2.81 -20.20 9.04
CA GLU A 14 -1.85 -19.16 9.39
C GLU A 14 -2.51 -17.77 9.51
N LEU A 15 -3.51 -17.46 8.69
CA LEU A 15 -4.30 -16.23 8.80
C LEU A 15 -5.14 -16.20 10.09
N ASP A 16 -5.73 -17.33 10.47
CA ASP A 16 -6.47 -17.44 11.73
C ASP A 16 -5.53 -17.25 12.94
N LEU A 17 -4.35 -17.86 12.90
CA LEU A 17 -3.33 -17.70 13.93
C LEU A 17 -2.78 -16.27 13.99
N LEU A 18 -2.60 -15.61 12.84
CA LEU A 18 -2.23 -14.21 12.76
C LEU A 18 -3.30 -13.32 13.41
N ASN A 19 -4.57 -13.50 13.06
CA ASN A 19 -5.67 -12.71 13.61
C ASN A 19 -5.75 -12.85 15.13
N LYS A 20 -5.60 -14.08 15.63
CA LYS A 20 -5.49 -14.34 17.07
C LYS A 20 -4.30 -13.61 17.69
N THR A 21 -3.13 -13.66 17.05
CA THR A 21 -1.90 -13.00 17.52
C THR A 21 -2.07 -11.48 17.58
N LEU A 22 -2.73 -10.87 16.59
CA LEU A 22 -3.04 -9.43 16.57
C LEU A 22 -3.95 -9.04 17.73
N THR A 23 -5.05 -9.76 17.93
CA THR A 23 -6.00 -9.51 19.03
C THR A 23 -5.33 -9.67 20.40
N GLU A 24 -4.54 -10.72 20.61
CA GLU A 24 -3.82 -10.94 21.86
C GLU A 24 -2.77 -9.85 22.13
N THR A 25 -2.07 -9.40 21.09
CA THR A 25 -1.01 -8.39 21.22
C THR A 25 -1.55 -7.00 21.55
N LEU A 26 -2.75 -6.67 21.05
CA LEU A 26 -3.39 -5.37 21.26
C LEU A 26 -4.17 -5.28 22.58
N HIS A 27 -4.42 -6.40 23.25
CA HIS A 27 -5.17 -6.42 24.49
C HIS A 27 -4.40 -5.75 25.64
N THR A 28 -5.06 -4.86 26.38
CA THR A 28 -4.47 -4.13 27.52
C THR A 28 -5.40 -4.12 28.74
N SER A 29 -4.89 -3.67 29.88
CA SER A 29 -5.68 -3.48 31.11
C SER A 29 -6.48 -2.18 31.13
N SER A 30 -6.21 -1.25 30.21
CA SER A 30 -6.94 0.02 30.08
C SER A 30 -8.28 -0.17 29.36
N PRO A 31 -9.43 0.05 30.03
CA PRO A 31 -10.75 -0.12 29.41
C PRO A 31 -10.96 0.80 28.20
N LEU A 32 -10.53 2.06 28.30
CA LEU A 32 -10.65 3.03 27.21
C LEU A 32 -9.86 2.59 25.97
N MET A 33 -8.62 2.12 26.16
CA MET A 33 -7.79 1.67 25.04
C MET A 33 -8.40 0.43 24.36
N ASN A 34 -8.93 -0.52 25.13
CA ASN A 34 -9.62 -1.68 24.57
C ASN A 34 -10.86 -1.30 23.76
N GLU A 35 -11.63 -0.31 24.22
CA GLU A 35 -12.80 0.21 23.49
C GLU A 35 -12.40 0.84 22.15
N VAL A 36 -11.37 1.70 22.16
CA VAL A 36 -10.84 2.36 20.95
C VAL A 36 -10.33 1.31 19.94
N ILE A 37 -9.54 0.35 20.42
CA ILE A 37 -8.99 -0.74 19.61
C ILE A 37 -10.11 -1.60 19.00
N HIS A 38 -11.10 -1.99 19.82
CA HIS A 38 -12.22 -2.79 19.33
C HIS A 38 -12.94 -2.08 18.18
N THR A 39 -13.26 -0.80 18.38
CA THR A 39 -13.93 0.03 17.37
C THR A 39 -13.11 0.13 16.09
N TYR A 40 -11.79 0.30 16.19
CA TYR A 40 -10.91 0.35 15.02
C TYR A 40 -10.89 -0.98 14.23
N LEU A 41 -10.84 -2.10 14.95
CA LEU A 41 -10.75 -3.46 14.38
C LEU A 41 -12.07 -3.98 13.79
N GLU A 42 -13.22 -3.34 14.07
CA GLU A 42 -14.48 -3.64 13.37
C GLU A 42 -14.35 -3.43 11.85
N SER A 43 -13.47 -2.52 11.43
CA SER A 43 -13.16 -2.26 10.03
C SER A 43 -12.18 -3.30 9.45
N LYS A 44 -12.68 -4.44 8.98
CA LYS A 44 -11.81 -5.45 8.35
C LYS A 44 -11.30 -4.97 6.98
N GLY A 45 -9.99 -4.76 6.89
CA GLY A 45 -9.29 -4.57 5.62
C GLY A 45 -9.17 -5.88 4.82
N LYS A 46 -8.70 -5.78 3.57
CA LYS A 46 -8.43 -6.95 2.72
C LYS A 46 -7.20 -7.77 3.19
N GLN A 47 -6.43 -7.28 4.17
CA GLN A 47 -5.24 -7.95 4.75
C GLN A 47 -4.20 -8.41 3.71
N ILE A 48 -4.06 -7.67 2.60
CA ILE A 48 -3.15 -8.03 1.50
C ILE A 48 -1.70 -8.17 1.98
N ARG A 49 -1.25 -7.26 2.85
CA ARG A 49 0.13 -7.20 3.35
C ARG A 49 0.53 -8.45 4.16
N PRO A 50 -0.21 -8.84 5.21
CA PRO A 50 0.12 -10.07 5.92
C PRO A 50 -0.06 -11.33 5.07
N ILE A 51 -1.01 -11.35 4.13
CA ILE A 51 -1.15 -12.45 3.17
C ILE A 51 0.16 -12.66 2.40
N LEU A 52 0.79 -11.57 1.94
CA LEU A 52 2.08 -11.64 1.22
C LEU A 52 3.20 -12.17 2.10
N VAL A 53 3.30 -11.73 3.36
CA VAL A 53 4.31 -12.23 4.31
C VAL A 53 4.16 -13.75 4.49
N LEU A 54 2.94 -14.22 4.69
CA LEU A 54 2.65 -15.64 4.94
C LEU A 54 2.83 -16.51 3.69
N LEU A 55 2.36 -16.06 2.52
CA LEU A 55 2.60 -16.76 1.25
C LEU A 55 4.09 -16.83 0.94
N CYS A 56 4.84 -15.74 1.15
CA CYS A 56 6.28 -15.72 0.95
C CYS A 56 6.99 -16.73 1.85
N ALA A 57 6.64 -16.78 3.15
CA ALA A 57 7.21 -17.78 4.06
C ALA A 57 6.84 -19.22 3.67
N LYS A 58 5.60 -19.43 3.21
CA LYS A 58 5.07 -20.75 2.80
C LYS A 58 5.80 -21.32 1.58
N LEU A 59 6.38 -20.49 0.71
CA LEU A 59 7.19 -20.96 -0.43
C LEU A 59 8.36 -21.84 -0.01
N PHE A 60 8.87 -21.67 1.21
CA PHE A 60 10.01 -22.41 1.74
C PHE A 60 9.62 -23.58 2.65
N GLY A 61 8.31 -23.90 2.74
CA GLY A 61 7.80 -25.02 3.53
C GLY A 61 6.72 -24.61 4.56
N PRO A 62 6.57 -25.36 5.67
CA PRO A 62 5.66 -24.98 6.75
C PRO A 62 5.98 -23.60 7.32
N VAL A 63 4.94 -22.77 7.52
CA VAL A 63 5.13 -21.40 8.01
C VAL A 63 5.64 -21.41 9.45
N PRO A 64 6.83 -20.84 9.74
CA PRO A 64 7.34 -20.81 11.11
C PRO A 64 6.60 -19.76 11.93
N ARG A 65 6.60 -19.93 13.26
CA ARG A 65 6.02 -18.95 14.20
C ARG A 65 6.57 -17.54 13.98
N ALA A 66 7.86 -17.42 13.65
CA ALA A 66 8.50 -16.14 13.33
C ALA A 66 7.82 -15.39 12.17
N ALA A 67 7.27 -16.09 11.18
CA ALA A 67 6.57 -15.46 10.06
C ALA A 67 5.19 -14.90 10.47
N ILE A 68 4.51 -15.55 11.43
CA ILE A 68 3.28 -15.02 12.02
C ILE A 68 3.57 -13.72 12.79
N ASP A 69 4.59 -13.74 13.65
CA ASP A 69 4.96 -12.55 14.43
C ASP A 69 5.51 -11.43 13.52
N ALA A 70 6.20 -11.77 12.41
CA ALA A 70 6.62 -10.82 11.38
C ALA A 70 5.43 -10.21 10.61
N ALA A 71 4.44 -11.02 10.24
CA ALA A 71 3.22 -10.53 9.60
C ALA A 71 2.41 -9.63 10.54
N ALA A 72 2.31 -10.01 11.83
CA ALA A 72 1.64 -9.22 12.85
C ALA A 72 2.33 -7.87 13.07
N SER A 73 3.65 -7.86 13.20
CA SER A 73 4.42 -6.62 13.37
C SER A 73 4.28 -5.67 12.19
N LEU A 74 4.34 -6.17 10.95
CA LEU A 74 4.14 -5.35 9.77
C LEU A 74 2.70 -4.79 9.68
N GLU A 75 1.69 -5.61 9.94
CA GLU A 75 0.30 -5.16 9.91
C GLU A 75 0.02 -4.13 11.01
N LEU A 76 0.56 -4.31 12.22
CA LEU A 76 0.44 -3.34 13.30
C LEU A 76 1.11 -2.01 12.96
N LEU A 77 2.32 -2.04 12.39
CA LEU A 77 3.04 -0.84 11.95
C LEU A 77 2.26 -0.10 10.85
N HIS A 78 1.67 -0.83 9.91
CA HIS A 78 0.82 -0.23 8.87
C HIS A 78 -0.44 0.40 9.47
N ASN A 79 -1.13 -0.27 10.39
CA ASN A 79 -2.32 0.31 11.02
C ASN A 79 -1.97 1.54 11.87
N ALA A 80 -0.80 1.55 12.54
CA ALA A 80 -0.30 2.73 13.22
C ALA A 80 -0.13 3.92 12.27
N SER A 81 0.46 3.71 11.08
CA SER A 81 0.61 4.78 10.10
C SER A 81 -0.75 5.32 9.67
N LEU A 82 -1.73 4.46 9.40
CA LEU A 82 -3.07 4.90 9.02
C LEU A 82 -3.76 5.73 10.11
N ILE A 83 -3.60 5.35 11.38
CA ILE A 83 -4.16 6.09 12.52
C ILE A 83 -3.52 7.48 12.63
N HIS A 84 -2.20 7.57 12.43
CA HIS A 84 -1.48 8.85 12.44
C HIS A 84 -1.83 9.71 11.21
N ASP A 85 -1.94 9.12 10.03
CA ASP A 85 -2.37 9.81 8.80
C ASP A 85 -3.76 10.43 8.96
N ASP A 86 -4.71 9.70 9.59
CA ASP A 86 -6.06 10.23 9.85
C ASP A 86 -6.05 11.51 10.71
N VAL A 87 -5.06 11.65 11.60
CA VAL A 87 -4.86 12.85 12.42
C VAL A 87 -4.23 13.97 11.60
N VAL A 88 -3.19 13.66 10.81
CA VAL A 88 -2.49 14.65 9.97
C VAL A 88 -3.42 15.23 8.91
N ASP A 89 -4.25 14.40 8.30
CA ASP A 89 -5.17 14.77 7.22
C ASP A 89 -6.53 15.30 7.74
N GLU A 90 -6.73 15.37 9.05
CA GLU A 90 -8.01 15.72 9.69
C GLU A 90 -9.21 14.89 9.16
N SER A 91 -8.94 13.63 8.78
CA SER A 91 -9.90 12.75 8.15
C SER A 91 -11.04 12.40 9.12
N GLN A 92 -12.29 12.55 8.69
CA GLN A 92 -13.47 12.19 9.49
C GLN A 92 -13.90 10.72 9.34
N LYS A 93 -13.56 10.10 8.21
CA LYS A 93 -13.96 8.72 7.90
C LYS A 93 -12.87 7.96 7.15
N ARG A 94 -12.72 6.68 7.47
CA ARG A 94 -11.88 5.71 6.74
C ARG A 94 -12.70 4.45 6.46
N ARG A 95 -12.69 4.00 5.20
CA ARG A 95 -13.49 2.83 4.73
C ARG A 95 -14.99 2.94 5.08
N GLY A 96 -15.53 4.16 5.06
CA GLY A 96 -16.94 4.43 5.38
C GLY A 96 -17.27 4.53 6.87
N LEU A 97 -16.32 4.21 7.76
CA LEU A 97 -16.48 4.28 9.21
C LEU A 97 -15.78 5.52 9.77
N PRO A 98 -16.28 6.08 10.89
CA PRO A 98 -15.61 7.19 11.59
C PRO A 98 -14.17 6.84 12.00
N THR A 99 -13.25 7.80 11.87
CA THR A 99 -11.87 7.68 12.34
C THR A 99 -11.77 7.87 13.86
N ILE A 100 -10.66 7.41 14.48
CA ILE A 100 -10.45 7.53 15.93
C ILE A 100 -10.43 9.00 16.36
N ASN A 101 -9.75 9.87 15.60
CA ASN A 101 -9.67 11.29 15.90
C ASN A 101 -11.02 12.01 15.79
N HIS A 102 -11.93 11.51 14.95
CA HIS A 102 -13.29 12.05 14.83
C HIS A 102 -14.22 11.58 15.95
N LEU A 103 -14.14 10.29 16.33
CA LEU A 103 -14.96 9.74 17.42
C LEU A 103 -14.53 10.22 18.80
N TYR A 104 -13.22 10.40 18.97
CA TYR A 104 -12.60 10.76 20.23
C TYR A 104 -11.91 12.13 20.05
N ASP A 105 -10.58 12.16 20.00
CA ASP A 105 -9.80 13.34 19.67
C ASP A 105 -8.42 12.95 19.11
N ASN A 106 -7.66 13.96 18.66
CA ASN A 106 -6.30 13.75 18.16
C ASN A 106 -5.36 13.15 19.21
N ARG A 107 -5.58 13.40 20.52
CA ARG A 107 -4.69 12.90 21.58
C ARG A 107 -4.83 11.39 21.73
N ILE A 108 -6.06 10.90 21.75
CA ILE A 108 -6.38 9.47 21.80
C ILE A 108 -5.87 8.77 20.53
N ALA A 109 -6.07 9.38 19.36
CA ALA A 109 -5.60 8.81 18.10
C ALA A 109 -4.06 8.67 18.06
N VAL A 110 -3.32 9.73 18.40
CA VAL A 110 -1.84 9.70 18.43
C VAL A 110 -1.33 8.63 19.41
N LEU A 111 -1.85 8.60 20.64
CA LEU A 111 -1.44 7.61 21.65
C LEU A 111 -1.82 6.17 21.26
N THR A 112 -2.93 5.99 20.53
CA THR A 112 -3.30 4.67 20.00
C THR A 112 -2.33 4.23 18.92
N GLY A 113 -1.95 5.12 17.99
CA GLY A 113 -0.93 4.82 17.00
C GLY A 113 0.42 4.48 17.64
N ASP A 114 0.86 5.23 18.67
CA ASP A 114 2.08 4.95 19.42
C ASP A 114 2.06 3.56 20.10
N TYR A 115 0.89 3.17 20.61
CA TYR A 115 0.67 1.85 21.18
C TYR A 115 0.80 0.76 20.10
N PHE A 116 0.21 0.95 18.92
CA PHE A 116 0.36 0.02 17.79
C PHE A 116 1.82 -0.11 17.33
N VAL A 117 2.57 0.99 17.25
CA VAL A 117 4.02 0.95 16.95
C VAL A 117 4.77 0.13 18.00
N SER A 118 4.45 0.31 19.27
CA SER A 118 5.08 -0.43 20.38
C SER A 118 4.74 -1.93 20.31
N CYS A 119 3.49 -2.28 20.02
CA CYS A 119 3.05 -3.66 19.78
C CYS A 119 3.73 -4.27 18.55
N ALA A 120 3.92 -3.49 17.48
CA ALA A 120 4.65 -3.94 16.29
C ALA A 120 6.12 -4.28 16.63
N LEU A 121 6.77 -3.45 17.44
CA LEU A 121 8.13 -3.70 17.92
C LEU A 121 8.19 -4.98 18.78
N ASP A 122 7.26 -5.17 19.72
CA ASP A 122 7.19 -6.39 20.53
C ASP A 122 7.04 -7.66 19.67
N CYS A 123 6.12 -7.66 18.71
CA CYS A 123 5.98 -8.74 17.73
C CYS A 123 7.28 -8.99 16.95
N SER A 124 7.96 -7.93 16.51
CA SER A 124 9.22 -8.06 15.78
C SER A 124 10.32 -8.72 16.61
N VAL A 125 10.40 -8.41 17.92
CA VAL A 125 11.38 -9.01 18.84
C VAL A 125 11.06 -10.49 19.08
N ARG A 126 9.78 -10.87 19.14
CA ARG A 126 9.35 -12.27 19.28
C ARG A 126 9.83 -13.17 18.14
N THR A 127 10.10 -12.62 16.96
CA THR A 127 10.71 -13.37 15.84
C THR A 127 12.11 -13.91 16.17
N ARG A 128 12.82 -13.27 17.11
CA ARG A 128 14.23 -13.51 17.45
C ARG A 128 15.19 -13.34 16.27
N GLN A 129 14.80 -12.58 15.26
CA GLN A 129 15.61 -12.29 14.08
C GLN A 129 15.87 -10.78 13.99
N ILE A 130 17.10 -10.37 14.29
CA ILE A 130 17.48 -8.95 14.27
C ILE A 130 17.30 -8.31 12.89
N ALA A 131 17.43 -9.10 11.82
CA ALA A 131 17.17 -8.64 10.45
C ALA A 131 15.72 -8.17 10.27
N ILE A 132 14.74 -8.89 10.83
CA ILE A 132 13.32 -8.51 10.77
C ILE A 132 13.08 -7.20 11.54
N VAL A 133 13.65 -7.07 12.73
CA VAL A 133 13.56 -5.83 13.53
C VAL A 133 14.18 -4.65 12.78
N ALA A 134 15.35 -4.84 12.15
CA ALA A 134 16.04 -3.81 11.37
C ALA A 134 15.24 -3.40 10.11
N SER A 135 14.64 -4.35 9.40
CA SER A 135 13.77 -4.10 8.26
C SER A 135 12.53 -3.29 8.67
N LEU A 136 11.87 -3.63 9.76
CA LEU A 136 10.72 -2.88 10.29
C LEU A 136 11.11 -1.48 10.75
N GLY A 137 12.23 -1.33 11.43
CA GLY A 137 12.74 -0.02 11.83
C GLY A 137 13.07 0.87 10.62
N THR A 138 13.60 0.29 9.54
CA THR A 138 13.82 1.01 8.28
C THR A 138 12.51 1.40 7.64
N LEU A 139 11.56 0.47 7.53
CA LEU A 139 10.23 0.74 6.97
C LEU A 139 9.52 1.88 7.74
N GLY A 140 9.50 1.83 9.07
CA GLY A 140 8.87 2.88 9.88
C GLY A 140 9.48 4.27 9.66
N ARG A 141 10.82 4.35 9.54
CA ARG A 141 11.51 5.61 9.20
C ARG A 141 11.16 6.10 7.80
N GLU A 142 11.10 5.21 6.82
CA GLU A 142 10.78 5.57 5.44
C GLU A 142 9.33 6.01 5.27
N LEU A 143 8.37 5.37 5.95
CA LEU A 143 6.98 5.81 5.98
C LEU A 143 6.86 7.22 6.58
N ALA A 144 7.43 7.45 7.76
CA ALA A 144 7.39 8.76 8.42
C ALA A 144 8.08 9.85 7.59
N ARG A 145 9.24 9.55 6.98
CA ARG A 145 9.92 10.48 6.07
C ARG A 145 9.04 10.78 4.85
N GLY A 146 8.41 9.75 4.27
CA GLY A 146 7.52 9.89 3.12
C GLY A 146 6.38 10.87 3.38
N GLU A 147 5.75 10.82 4.56
CA GLU A 147 4.69 11.77 4.93
C GLU A 147 5.22 13.21 5.06
N ILE A 148 6.39 13.41 5.66
CA ILE A 148 7.03 14.75 5.73
C ILE A 148 7.43 15.26 4.33
N ASP A 149 7.98 14.39 3.49
CA ASP A 149 8.34 14.71 2.12
C ASP A 149 7.08 15.12 1.32
N GLN A 150 5.92 14.53 1.57
CA GLN A 150 4.67 14.96 0.95
C GLN A 150 4.21 16.34 1.42
N LEU A 151 4.23 16.59 2.73
CA LEU A 151 3.87 17.90 3.29
C LEU A 151 4.78 19.03 2.76
N SER A 152 6.05 18.73 2.51
CA SER A 152 7.03 19.70 1.97
C SER A 152 7.00 19.83 0.45
N ASN A 153 6.72 18.75 -0.28
CA ASN A 153 6.78 18.71 -1.75
C ASN A 153 5.44 18.86 -2.47
N ALA A 154 4.32 19.08 -1.76
CA ALA A 154 2.98 19.31 -2.32
C ALA A 154 2.88 20.42 -3.40
N ARG A 155 3.98 21.13 -3.70
CA ARG A 155 4.07 22.25 -4.63
C ARG A 155 5.01 22.03 -5.81
N THR A 156 5.70 20.89 -5.88
CA THR A 156 6.72 20.65 -6.92
C THR A 156 6.15 19.79 -8.05
N HIS A 157 5.49 20.45 -9.01
CA HIS A 157 4.87 19.84 -10.20
C HIS A 157 5.91 19.30 -11.19
N ARG A 158 6.53 18.15 -10.90
CA ARG A 158 7.46 17.52 -11.83
C ARG A 158 6.71 16.62 -12.81
N LEU A 159 6.58 17.08 -14.05
CA LEU A 159 6.17 16.28 -15.21
C LEU A 159 7.30 15.32 -15.63
N ASP A 160 7.63 14.39 -14.75
CA ASP A 160 8.77 13.50 -14.87
C ASP A 160 8.38 12.11 -14.38
N GLU A 161 8.36 11.16 -15.30
CA GLU A 161 7.98 9.78 -15.03
C GLU A 161 8.98 9.09 -14.06
N GLU A 162 10.26 9.43 -14.13
CA GLU A 162 11.26 8.88 -13.20
C GLU A 162 11.00 9.37 -11.77
N ALA A 163 10.68 10.65 -11.62
CA ALA A 163 10.30 11.22 -10.34
C ALA A 163 9.01 10.59 -9.79
N TYR A 164 8.00 10.37 -10.64
CA TYR A 164 6.78 9.65 -10.28
C TYR A 164 7.09 8.24 -9.74
N PHE A 165 7.88 7.46 -10.48
CA PHE A 165 8.25 6.10 -10.05
C PHE A 165 9.02 6.08 -8.74
N GLU A 166 9.90 7.05 -8.50
CA GLU A 166 10.63 7.15 -7.24
C GLU A 166 9.70 7.43 -6.05
N VAL A 167 8.70 8.29 -6.23
CA VAL A 167 7.69 8.58 -5.19
C VAL A 167 6.90 7.32 -4.84
N ILE A 168 6.31 6.65 -5.84
CA ILE A 168 5.48 5.47 -5.57
C ILE A 168 6.31 4.27 -5.08
N ARG A 169 7.59 4.19 -5.48
CA ARG A 169 8.55 3.20 -4.97
C ARG A 169 8.78 3.38 -3.46
N ARG A 170 9.07 4.61 -3.04
CA ARG A 170 9.38 4.90 -1.63
C ARG A 170 8.18 4.80 -0.71
N LYS A 171 7.01 5.29 -1.12
CA LYS A 171 5.81 5.31 -0.26
C LYS A 171 5.09 3.98 -0.21
N THR A 172 4.73 3.45 -1.38
CA THR A 172 3.83 2.30 -1.46
C THR A 172 4.62 1.01 -1.67
N ALA A 173 5.54 0.99 -2.64
CA ALA A 173 6.24 -0.24 -2.99
C ALA A 173 7.19 -0.74 -1.90
N SER A 174 7.80 0.15 -1.12
CA SER A 174 8.66 -0.19 0.03
C SER A 174 7.96 -1.08 1.06
N LEU A 175 6.66 -0.87 1.28
CA LEU A 175 5.87 -1.66 2.20
C LEU A 175 5.61 -3.08 1.65
N PHE A 176 5.34 -3.21 0.35
CA PHE A 176 5.20 -4.52 -0.29
C PHE A 176 6.53 -5.26 -0.42
N TYR A 177 7.62 -4.53 -0.68
CA TYR A 177 8.99 -5.04 -0.59
C TYR A 177 9.24 -5.64 0.79
N ALA A 178 8.95 -4.88 1.85
CA ALA A 178 9.10 -5.34 3.23
C ALA A 178 8.23 -6.57 3.53
N CYS A 179 7.00 -6.65 3.01
CA CYS A 179 6.17 -7.85 3.19
C CYS A 179 6.88 -9.13 2.72
N MET A 180 7.40 -9.09 1.48
CA MET A 180 8.10 -10.24 0.92
C MET A 180 9.43 -10.49 1.62
N GLN A 181 10.19 -9.43 1.94
CA GLN A 181 11.45 -9.53 2.67
C GLN A 181 11.26 -10.22 4.03
N LEU A 182 10.28 -9.79 4.81
CA LEU A 182 10.01 -10.32 6.14
C LEU A 182 9.56 -11.79 6.09
N GLY A 183 8.74 -12.17 5.11
CA GLY A 183 8.32 -13.56 4.93
C GLY A 183 9.49 -14.48 4.60
N ALA A 184 10.37 -14.06 3.68
CA ALA A 184 11.55 -14.81 3.27
C ALA A 184 12.57 -14.94 4.42
N LEU A 185 12.86 -13.84 5.12
CA LEU A 185 13.74 -13.83 6.30
C LEU A 185 13.20 -14.77 7.39
N ALA A 186 11.91 -14.66 7.71
CA ALA A 186 11.29 -15.46 8.75
C ALA A 186 11.37 -16.97 8.46
N ALA A 187 11.30 -17.35 7.19
CA ALA A 187 11.44 -18.73 6.71
C ALA A 187 12.89 -19.23 6.62
N GLY A 188 13.89 -18.37 6.84
CA GLY A 188 15.30 -18.74 6.71
C GLY A 188 15.73 -18.93 5.25
N ALA A 189 15.11 -18.19 4.32
CA ALA A 189 15.45 -18.26 2.90
C ALA A 189 16.90 -17.80 2.62
N PRO A 190 17.53 -18.32 1.55
CA PRO A 190 18.81 -17.79 1.07
C PRO A 190 18.74 -16.30 0.74
N GLU A 191 19.82 -15.56 0.97
CA GLU A 191 19.88 -14.10 0.73
C GLU A 191 19.48 -13.71 -0.70
N ALA A 192 19.89 -14.50 -1.70
CA ALA A 192 19.51 -14.29 -3.09
C ALA A 192 17.99 -14.36 -3.30
N ASP A 193 17.30 -15.29 -2.62
CA ASP A 193 15.85 -15.44 -2.71
C ASP A 193 15.13 -14.35 -1.91
N VAL A 194 15.68 -13.92 -0.77
CA VAL A 194 15.16 -12.78 -0.01
C VAL A 194 15.13 -11.53 -0.90
N GLU A 195 16.25 -11.18 -1.53
CA GLU A 195 16.31 -10.01 -2.43
C GLU A 195 15.37 -10.17 -3.63
N ARG A 196 15.38 -11.35 -4.26
CA ARG A 196 14.54 -11.65 -5.43
C ARG A 196 13.05 -11.51 -5.13
N LEU A 197 12.58 -12.05 -4.01
CA LEU A 197 11.19 -11.95 -3.58
C LEU A 197 10.84 -10.54 -3.10
N SER A 198 11.79 -9.83 -2.48
CA SER A 198 11.59 -8.43 -2.08
C SER A 198 11.37 -7.54 -3.30
N ARG A 199 12.13 -7.74 -4.39
CA ARG A 199 11.91 -7.06 -5.68
C ARG A 199 10.58 -7.43 -6.32
N PHE A 200 10.12 -8.67 -6.19
CA PHE A 200 8.76 -9.05 -6.60
C PHE A 200 7.71 -8.23 -5.84
N GLY A 201 7.88 -8.09 -4.52
CA GLY A 201 7.04 -7.24 -3.67
C GLY A 201 7.04 -5.78 -4.12
N GLU A 202 8.21 -5.21 -4.43
CA GLU A 202 8.30 -3.85 -4.98
C GLU A 202 7.47 -3.71 -6.27
N LYS A 203 7.64 -4.62 -7.24
CA LYS A 203 6.88 -4.56 -8.50
C LYS A 203 5.37 -4.66 -8.27
N LEU A 204 4.92 -5.53 -7.36
CA LEU A 204 3.52 -5.62 -6.97
C LEU A 204 3.03 -4.28 -6.39
N GLY A 205 3.80 -3.68 -5.49
CA GLY A 205 3.46 -2.38 -4.91
C GLY A 205 3.40 -1.23 -5.93
N LEU A 206 4.24 -1.26 -6.97
CA LEU A 206 4.15 -0.32 -8.09
C LEU A 206 2.84 -0.51 -8.87
N CYS A 207 2.48 -1.76 -9.23
CA CYS A 207 1.19 -2.05 -9.86
C CYS A 207 0.01 -1.62 -8.97
N PHE A 208 0.12 -1.82 -7.66
CA PHE A 208 -0.90 -1.42 -6.70
C PHE A 208 -1.15 0.09 -6.77
N GLN A 209 -0.09 0.90 -6.69
CA GLN A 209 -0.22 2.35 -6.71
C GLN A 209 -0.71 2.89 -8.06
N ILE A 210 -0.16 2.41 -9.19
CA ILE A 210 -0.64 2.83 -10.52
C ILE A 210 -2.14 2.54 -10.68
N LYS A 211 -2.61 1.41 -10.13
CA LYS A 211 -4.03 1.10 -10.15
C LYS A 211 -4.87 2.05 -9.29
N ASP A 212 -4.40 2.42 -8.11
CA ASP A 212 -5.08 3.42 -7.27
C ASP A 212 -5.13 4.78 -7.98
N ASP A 213 -4.04 5.21 -8.61
CA ASP A 213 -3.97 6.45 -9.38
C ASP A 213 -4.98 6.44 -10.54
N ILE A 214 -5.15 5.31 -11.25
CA ILE A 214 -6.16 5.17 -12.31
C ILE A 214 -7.58 5.35 -11.76
N PHE A 215 -7.88 4.85 -10.56
CA PHE A 215 -9.21 5.01 -9.97
C PHE A 215 -9.55 6.47 -9.70
N ASP A 216 -8.56 7.32 -9.42
CA ASP A 216 -8.80 8.75 -9.19
C ASP A 216 -9.25 9.52 -10.45
N TYR A 217 -9.16 8.91 -11.65
CA TYR A 217 -9.68 9.48 -12.91
C TYR A 217 -11.16 9.12 -13.18
N TYR A 218 -11.76 8.22 -12.41
CA TYR A 218 -13.14 7.80 -12.60
C TYR A 218 -14.03 8.18 -11.41
N GLU A 219 -15.32 8.37 -11.67
CA GLU A 219 -16.30 8.56 -10.61
C GLU A 219 -16.50 7.25 -9.85
N ASP A 220 -16.19 7.25 -8.55
CA ASP A 220 -16.53 6.14 -7.68
C ASP A 220 -18.01 6.23 -7.30
N LYS A 221 -18.85 5.52 -8.07
CA LYS A 221 -20.30 5.43 -7.84
C LYS A 221 -20.68 4.78 -6.50
N VAL A 222 -19.74 4.14 -5.80
CA VAL A 222 -20.00 3.41 -4.54
C VAL A 222 -19.53 4.21 -3.33
N ILE A 223 -18.39 4.88 -3.42
CA ILE A 223 -17.80 5.64 -2.30
C ILE A 223 -18.25 7.11 -2.33
N GLY A 224 -18.71 7.63 -3.48
CA GLY A 224 -19.14 9.03 -3.61
C GLY A 224 -18.01 10.02 -3.39
N LYS A 225 -16.75 9.59 -3.51
CA LYS A 225 -15.58 10.47 -3.47
C LYS A 225 -15.50 11.28 -4.76
N PRO A 226 -15.18 12.59 -4.68
CA PRO A 226 -14.99 13.38 -5.88
C PRO A 226 -13.75 12.87 -6.63
N THR A 227 -13.89 12.63 -7.94
CA THR A 227 -12.79 12.27 -8.85
C THR A 227 -11.74 13.37 -8.88
N GLY A 228 -10.45 13.03 -9.02
CA GLY A 228 -9.35 13.99 -9.13
C GLY A 228 -8.85 14.55 -7.80
N ASN A 229 -8.87 13.77 -6.71
CA ASN A 229 -8.32 14.23 -5.44
C ASN A 229 -6.81 14.40 -5.53
N ASP A 230 -6.12 13.50 -6.24
CA ASP A 230 -4.68 13.59 -6.41
C ASP A 230 -4.31 14.93 -7.07
N LEU A 231 -5.02 15.31 -8.13
CA LEU A 231 -4.80 16.58 -8.81
C LEU A 231 -5.12 17.80 -7.92
N ARG A 232 -6.17 17.74 -7.09
CA ARG A 232 -6.47 18.81 -6.12
C ARG A 232 -5.39 18.96 -5.05
N GLU A 233 -4.76 17.85 -4.68
CA GLU A 233 -3.63 17.80 -3.75
C GLU A 233 -2.28 18.11 -4.43
N GLY A 234 -2.28 18.45 -5.74
CA GLY A 234 -1.07 18.79 -6.50
C GLY A 234 -0.25 17.58 -6.96
N LYS A 235 -0.81 16.36 -6.86
CA LYS A 235 -0.17 15.12 -7.32
C LYS A 235 -0.51 14.88 -8.79
N ILE A 236 0.51 14.97 -9.65
CA ILE A 236 0.40 14.57 -11.06
C ILE A 236 0.81 13.11 -11.19
N THR A 237 -0.11 12.26 -11.63
CA THR A 237 0.08 10.80 -11.73
C THR A 237 0.33 10.34 -13.17
N LEU A 238 0.71 9.06 -13.32
CA LEU A 238 1.19 8.48 -14.58
C LEU A 238 0.30 8.78 -15.80
N PRO A 239 -1.05 8.68 -15.76
CA PRO A 239 -1.87 8.96 -16.93
C PRO A 239 -1.71 10.38 -17.46
N LEU A 240 -1.72 11.38 -16.58
CA LEU A 240 -1.55 12.78 -16.97
C LEU A 240 -0.10 13.12 -17.34
N ILE A 241 0.89 12.53 -16.65
CA ILE A 241 2.30 12.68 -17.03
C ILE A 241 2.49 12.23 -18.49
N TYR A 242 1.96 11.06 -18.86
CA TYR A 242 2.03 10.55 -20.22
C TYR A 242 1.35 11.49 -21.22
N ALA A 243 0.09 11.85 -20.97
CA ALA A 243 -0.70 12.69 -21.87
C ALA A 243 -0.04 14.06 -22.14
N ILE A 244 0.56 14.67 -21.12
CA ILE A 244 1.23 15.97 -21.26
C ILE A 244 2.57 15.85 -21.99
N THR A 245 3.34 14.79 -21.69
CA THR A 245 4.69 14.59 -22.26
C THR A 245 4.65 14.12 -23.71
N HIS A 246 3.60 13.41 -24.13
CA HIS A 246 3.42 12.88 -25.47
C HIS A 246 2.43 13.67 -26.33
N GLY A 247 1.56 14.47 -25.71
CA GLY A 247 0.65 15.37 -26.43
C GLY A 247 1.38 16.50 -27.16
N THR A 248 0.76 17.02 -28.22
CA THR A 248 1.32 18.12 -29.03
C THR A 248 0.23 19.12 -29.41
N GLY A 249 0.62 20.33 -29.82
CA GLY A 249 -0.32 21.36 -30.28
C GLY A 249 -0.93 22.21 -29.16
N ALA A 250 -1.87 23.07 -29.56
CA ALA A 250 -2.42 24.13 -28.71
C ALA A 250 -3.15 23.60 -27.47
N GLU A 251 -3.82 22.44 -27.58
CA GLU A 251 -4.50 21.81 -26.45
C GLU A 251 -3.52 21.36 -25.36
N ASN A 252 -2.41 20.70 -25.73
CA ASN A 252 -1.37 20.32 -24.76
C ASN A 252 -0.72 21.55 -24.11
N GLU A 253 -0.47 22.62 -24.88
CA GLU A 253 0.05 23.88 -24.33
C GLU A 253 -0.92 24.49 -23.31
N GLN A 254 -2.23 24.45 -23.59
CA GLN A 254 -3.26 24.88 -22.65
C GLN A 254 -3.27 24.02 -21.38
N MET A 255 -3.14 22.70 -21.49
CA MET A 255 -3.11 21.81 -20.31
C MET A 255 -1.86 22.03 -19.45
N ARG A 256 -0.71 22.29 -20.08
CA ARG A 256 0.52 22.68 -19.37
C ARG A 256 0.38 24.01 -18.64
N ALA A 257 -0.31 24.96 -19.25
CA ALA A 257 -0.62 26.24 -18.61
C ALA A 257 -1.54 26.06 -17.40
N LEU A 258 -2.60 25.25 -17.52
CA LEU A 258 -3.48 24.90 -16.40
C LEU A 258 -2.71 24.27 -15.23
N LEU A 259 -1.82 23.31 -15.51
CA LEU A 259 -0.97 22.68 -14.48
C LEU A 259 0.03 23.62 -13.80
N SER A 260 0.26 24.81 -14.37
CA SER A 260 1.12 25.83 -13.79
C SER A 260 0.36 26.80 -12.87
N GLU A 261 -0.97 26.69 -12.78
CA GLU A 261 -1.80 27.50 -11.89
C GLU A 261 -1.55 27.11 -10.42
N GLU A 262 -1.60 28.11 -9.53
CA GLU A 262 -1.40 27.87 -8.09
C GLU A 262 -2.56 27.06 -7.47
N HIS A 263 -3.77 27.21 -8.03
CA HIS A 263 -4.98 26.55 -7.56
C HIS A 263 -5.81 26.07 -8.75
N LEU A 264 -5.96 24.76 -8.87
CA LEU A 264 -6.83 24.16 -9.88
C LEU A 264 -8.29 24.22 -9.44
N SER A 265 -9.14 24.85 -10.27
CA SER A 265 -10.59 24.80 -10.08
C SER A 265 -11.13 23.39 -10.34
N ALA A 266 -12.35 23.09 -9.87
CA ALA A 266 -12.99 21.81 -10.16
C ALA A 266 -13.15 21.56 -11.68
N GLU A 267 -13.36 22.62 -12.46
CA GLU A 267 -13.44 22.58 -13.92
C GLU A 267 -12.07 22.33 -14.55
N SER A 268 -11.01 22.97 -14.04
CA SER A 268 -9.62 22.73 -14.48
C SER A 268 -9.22 21.28 -14.23
N VAL A 269 -9.53 20.74 -13.04
CA VAL A 269 -9.29 19.32 -12.71
C VAL A 269 -10.03 18.39 -13.66
N HIS A 270 -11.33 18.64 -13.90
CA HIS A 270 -12.11 17.84 -14.83
C HIS A 270 -11.52 17.86 -16.25
N THR A 271 -11.11 19.04 -16.73
CA THR A 271 -10.51 19.22 -18.05
C THR A 271 -9.21 18.42 -18.19
N LEU A 272 -8.33 18.47 -17.18
CA LEU A 272 -7.08 17.70 -17.16
C LEU A 272 -7.32 16.19 -17.15
N ILE A 273 -8.34 15.74 -16.42
CA ILE A 273 -8.72 14.32 -16.36
C ILE A 273 -9.23 13.82 -17.71
N GLU A 274 -10.13 14.57 -18.35
CA GLU A 274 -10.66 14.19 -19.66
C GLU A 274 -9.58 14.25 -20.74
N TYR A 275 -8.67 15.23 -20.68
CA TYR A 275 -7.50 15.26 -21.55
C TYR A 275 -6.61 14.03 -21.37
N ALA A 276 -6.29 13.65 -20.13
CA ALA A 276 -5.47 12.46 -19.87
C ALA A 276 -6.10 11.16 -20.40
N LYS A 277 -7.44 11.05 -20.33
CA LYS A 277 -8.18 9.92 -20.91
C LYS A 277 -8.15 9.95 -22.44
N HIS A 278 -8.39 11.11 -23.04
CA HIS A 278 -8.44 11.26 -24.49
C HIS A 278 -7.08 10.97 -25.16
N GLU A 279 -5.98 11.43 -24.56
CA GLU A 279 -4.62 11.25 -25.07
C GLU A 279 -4.02 9.87 -24.75
N GLY A 280 -4.82 8.91 -24.27
CA GLY A 280 -4.38 7.52 -24.05
C GLY A 280 -3.56 7.29 -22.79
N GLY A 281 -3.60 8.21 -21.81
CA GLY A 281 -2.85 8.11 -20.56
C GLY A 281 -3.28 6.92 -19.69
N ILE A 282 -4.57 6.56 -19.72
CA ILE A 282 -5.08 5.42 -18.97
C ILE A 282 -4.58 4.11 -19.58
N GLU A 283 -4.63 3.99 -20.90
CA GLU A 283 -4.14 2.85 -21.67
C GLU A 283 -2.64 2.64 -21.40
N TYR A 284 -1.85 3.72 -21.45
CA TYR A 284 -0.43 3.69 -21.13
C TYR A 284 -0.15 3.19 -19.71
N ALA A 285 -0.93 3.65 -18.72
CA ALA A 285 -0.78 3.19 -17.33
C ALA A 285 -1.09 1.69 -17.19
N TYR A 286 -2.10 1.17 -17.89
CA TYR A 286 -2.39 -0.27 -17.93
C TYR A 286 -1.29 -1.08 -18.63
N GLU A 287 -0.75 -0.60 -19.75
CA GLU A 287 0.37 -1.24 -20.45
C GLU A 287 1.63 -1.28 -19.56
N THR A 288 1.90 -0.18 -18.86
CA THR A 288 2.99 -0.09 -17.89
C THR A 288 2.84 -1.10 -16.76
N MET A 289 1.64 -1.24 -16.19
CA MET A 289 1.36 -2.29 -15.20
C MET A 289 1.56 -3.71 -15.76
N ARG A 290 1.16 -3.97 -17.01
CA ARG A 290 1.38 -5.28 -17.66
C ARG A 290 2.86 -5.59 -17.84
N ARG A 291 3.69 -4.59 -18.21
CA ARG A 291 5.14 -4.74 -18.28
C ARG A 291 5.74 -5.05 -16.90
N ILE A 292 5.38 -4.26 -15.89
CA ILE A 292 5.83 -4.46 -14.49
C ILE A 292 5.41 -5.84 -13.99
N ARG A 293 4.20 -6.29 -14.31
CA ARG A 293 3.70 -7.62 -13.98
C ARG A 293 4.60 -8.71 -14.56
N ASN A 294 4.94 -8.62 -15.84
CA ASN A 294 5.79 -9.63 -16.49
C ASN A 294 7.20 -9.65 -15.87
N GLU A 295 7.76 -8.48 -15.56
CA GLU A 295 9.02 -8.37 -14.80
C GLU A 295 8.92 -9.03 -13.42
N ALA A 296 7.79 -8.86 -12.72
CA ALA A 296 7.54 -9.48 -11.42
C ALA A 296 7.44 -11.01 -11.53
N VAL A 297 6.68 -11.53 -12.49
CA VAL A 297 6.53 -12.99 -12.68
C VAL A 297 7.86 -13.64 -13.04
N ALA A 298 8.71 -12.99 -13.82
CA ALA A 298 10.06 -13.48 -14.12
C ALA A 298 10.93 -13.63 -12.85
N LEU A 299 10.71 -12.79 -11.82
CA LEU A 299 11.37 -12.94 -10.53
C LEU A 299 10.90 -14.19 -9.74
N LEU A 300 9.87 -14.89 -10.19
CA LEU A 300 9.43 -16.13 -9.56
C LEU A 300 9.84 -17.40 -10.33
N GLU A 301 10.51 -17.26 -11.48
CA GLU A 301 10.98 -18.40 -12.26
C GLU A 301 11.97 -19.30 -11.50
N GLY A 302 11.80 -20.61 -11.54
CA GLY A 302 12.68 -21.55 -10.84
C GLY A 302 12.29 -21.86 -9.39
N PHE A 303 11.29 -21.17 -8.83
CA PHE A 303 10.59 -21.70 -7.65
C PHE A 303 9.75 -22.94 -8.05
N PRO A 304 9.63 -23.97 -7.20
CA PRO A 304 8.80 -25.13 -7.51
C PRO A 304 7.33 -24.77 -7.69
N ALA A 305 6.67 -25.38 -8.67
CA ALA A 305 5.23 -25.25 -8.87
C ALA A 305 4.48 -25.68 -7.61
N SER A 306 3.62 -24.80 -7.10
CA SER A 306 2.86 -25.00 -5.87
C SER A 306 1.65 -24.07 -5.83
N GLU A 307 0.62 -24.43 -5.07
CA GLU A 307 -0.55 -23.56 -4.85
C GLU A 307 -0.17 -22.19 -4.26
N THR A 308 0.92 -22.14 -3.48
CA THR A 308 1.46 -20.88 -2.92
C THR A 308 2.05 -19.98 -4.00
N LEU A 309 2.81 -20.55 -4.94
CA LEU A 309 3.35 -19.80 -6.07
C LEU A 309 2.23 -19.25 -6.95
N ASP A 310 1.22 -20.08 -7.23
CA ASP A 310 0.03 -19.67 -7.98
C ASP A 310 -0.73 -18.55 -7.26
N ALA A 311 -0.85 -18.62 -5.93
CA ALA A 311 -1.47 -17.57 -5.11
C ALA A 311 -0.70 -16.24 -5.15
N LEU A 312 0.65 -16.26 -5.19
CA LEU A 312 1.48 -15.06 -5.34
C LEU A 312 1.32 -14.41 -6.73
N ILE A 313 1.18 -15.21 -7.78
CA ILE A 313 0.88 -14.67 -9.12
C ILE A 313 -0.55 -14.12 -9.14
N ALA A 314 -1.50 -14.85 -8.57
CA ALA A 314 -2.91 -14.46 -8.53
C ALA A 314 -3.16 -13.17 -7.75
N ILE A 315 -2.39 -12.86 -6.70
CA ILE A 315 -2.54 -11.59 -5.96
C ILE A 315 -2.04 -10.38 -6.75
N LEU A 316 -1.01 -10.57 -7.59
CA LEU A 316 -0.57 -9.56 -8.53
C LEU A 316 -1.64 -9.30 -9.60
N ASP A 317 -2.24 -10.35 -10.15
CA ASP A 317 -3.33 -10.26 -11.13
C ASP A 317 -4.55 -9.57 -10.55
N TYR A 318 -4.96 -9.99 -9.35
CA TYR A 318 -6.03 -9.36 -8.61
C TYR A 318 -5.78 -7.86 -8.39
N THR A 319 -4.53 -7.47 -8.12
CA THR A 319 -4.16 -6.06 -7.91
C THR A 319 -4.34 -5.20 -9.15
N ILE A 320 -4.10 -5.77 -10.34
CA ILE A 320 -4.25 -5.07 -11.63
C ILE A 320 -5.72 -5.04 -12.08
N GLU A 321 -6.42 -6.16 -11.89
CA GLU A 321 -7.78 -6.39 -12.38
C GLU A 321 -8.88 -5.88 -11.45
N ARG A 322 -8.54 -5.46 -10.22
CA ARG A 322 -9.55 -4.94 -9.27
C ARG A 322 -10.33 -3.79 -9.88
N GLU A 323 -11.61 -3.73 -9.54
CA GLU A 323 -12.50 -2.63 -9.93
C GLU A 323 -12.77 -1.67 -8.77
N LYS A 324 -12.37 -2.06 -7.54
CA LYS A 324 -12.54 -1.33 -6.26
C LYS A 324 -11.49 -1.75 -5.22
#